data_AF-A0A7V3NVU9-F1
#
_entry.id   AF-A0A7V3NVU9-F1
#
_cell.length_a   1.000
_cell.length_b   1.000
_cell.length_c   1.000
_cell.angle_alpha   90.00
_cell.angle_beta   90.00
_cell.angle_gamma   90.00
#
_symmetry.space_group_name_H-M   'P 1'
#
loop_
_entity.id
_entity.type
_entity.pdbx_description
1 polymer ?
#
loop_
_entity_poly.entity_id
_entity_poly.type
_entity_poly.pdbx_seq_one_letter_code
_entity_poly.pdbx_strand_id
1 'polypeptide(L)'
;MKKSIVYILLTILVVQGGYAQYGFTVNNNLFFTEDPNTIPFGTLSVEPLKTVFSYGSSDTASYTTYSLYNTLRFNVLDYIELGVSIPFLIDRMAKGSQVYFSRGRGDILVNIKYNYPVSENFAFAISPYLSIPFGRTRTVEIDSARPDTMFQGGILRDFTTTSYDYGVKFIGGAKVRDFSFNLNYGYYSSYRHLLTKNPPEFHLLGASVTYNFANFTPFAELLLGFYSKGNFGKAPSYLSLGTKFDINPFLDAKFSLGFPLVKREPISPVTPDDSSYPGLILSFPNYREGVVLSFGVGVKNIVYNKRSTAKLTVIVKDRSTQEFVENCRIKVGTRDYFSPSGVLYIPSVKSGVQNLKVFADGYLDVDKFIEIEGNTNTKIEVLLVKKSIPVVLRVKNSKMEILKSAVALISVEEGVNTVMADSNGVIRYVMDRSKPLSIYVSAPGYLGENFYIDPSLERDSVVIDVVLKEEKDEVAVLPIIYFDVGSYRIKKEFFPFLDIVGRYLVNHPDYKLEIIGHASAEGPERFNQVLSLRRAEACKKHLVMRYKIDPDRIIVKGFGKDVPAVPNKTEYQRSINRRAEFRLIPPEK
;
A
#
# COMPACT_ATOMS: atom_id res chain seq x y z
N MET A 1 25.49 8.56 -4.86
CA MET A 1 24.81 9.73 -5.47
C MET A 1 24.48 9.41 -6.93
N LYS A 2 23.41 10.00 -7.47
CA LYS A 2 22.68 9.63 -8.72
C LYS A 2 21.76 8.39 -8.60
N LYS A 3 20.56 8.54 -9.18
CA LYS A 3 19.45 7.57 -9.33
C LYS A 3 18.80 7.03 -8.04
N SER A 4 17.89 7.83 -7.49
CA SER A 4 16.57 7.41 -6.95
C SER A 4 15.67 8.65 -6.79
N ILE A 5 15.33 9.28 -7.91
CA ILE A 5 14.22 10.24 -7.94
C ILE A 5 12.95 9.41 -7.98
N VAL A 6 12.26 9.31 -6.84
CA VAL A 6 10.98 8.60 -6.75
C VAL A 6 9.92 9.47 -7.42
N TYR A 7 9.57 9.13 -8.66
CA TYR A 7 8.41 9.67 -9.33
C TYR A 7 7.14 9.12 -8.66
N ILE A 8 6.58 9.89 -7.72
CA ILE A 8 5.25 9.60 -7.18
C ILE A 8 4.22 10.07 -8.23
N LEU A 9 3.79 9.13 -9.08
CA LEU A 9 2.63 9.34 -9.93
C LEU A 9 1.37 9.38 -9.05
N LEU A 10 0.63 10.49 -9.10
CA LEU A 10 -0.61 10.63 -8.34
C LEU A 10 -1.83 10.36 -9.23
N THR A 11 -2.52 9.25 -8.99
CA THR A 11 -3.85 9.02 -9.58
C THR A 11 -4.88 9.84 -8.80
N ILE A 12 -5.38 10.91 -9.41
CA ILE A 12 -6.44 11.74 -8.82
C ILE A 12 -7.76 10.97 -8.89
N LEU A 13 -8.23 10.46 -7.75
CA LEU A 13 -9.56 9.87 -7.63
C LEU A 13 -10.57 11.01 -7.43
N VAL A 14 -11.50 11.18 -8.38
CA VAL A 14 -12.46 12.29 -8.39
C VAL A 14 -13.61 12.00 -7.43
N VAL A 15 -13.67 12.75 -6.34
CA VAL A 15 -14.82 12.84 -5.42
C VAL A 15 -15.22 14.33 -5.30
N GLN A 16 -16.51 14.64 -5.27
CA GLN A 16 -17.03 16.00 -5.45
C GLN A 16 -17.22 16.78 -4.13
N GLY A 17 -16.73 18.03 -4.03
CA GLY A 17 -16.87 18.97 -2.89
C GLY A 17 -15.54 19.55 -2.36
N GLY A 18 -15.42 20.72 -1.71
CA GLY A 18 -16.39 21.83 -1.50
C GLY A 18 -16.03 22.89 -0.44
N TYR A 19 -15.34 23.99 -0.80
CA TYR A 19 -15.25 25.27 -0.04
C TYR A 19 -14.30 25.48 1.15
N ALA A 20 -13.55 26.59 1.06
CA ALA A 20 -13.01 27.38 2.16
C ALA A 20 -13.41 28.85 1.96
N GLN A 21 -14.03 29.49 2.96
CA GLN A 21 -14.29 30.93 2.96
C GLN A 21 -14.04 31.49 4.36
N TYR A 22 -13.33 32.61 4.46
CA TYR A 22 -12.87 33.19 5.73
C TYR A 22 -12.13 32.19 6.64
N GLY A 23 -11.16 31.51 6.06
CA GLY A 23 -9.86 31.41 6.70
C GLY A 23 -8.91 32.33 5.94
N PHE A 24 -8.06 33.04 6.67
CA PHE A 24 -6.76 33.47 6.17
C PHE A 24 -6.04 32.29 5.47
N THR A 25 -4.99 32.54 4.68
CA THR A 25 -4.01 31.49 4.36
C THR A 25 -3.14 31.11 5.58
N VAL A 26 -3.74 31.10 6.78
CA VAL A 26 -3.36 30.25 7.91
C VAL A 26 -3.25 28.85 7.33
N ASN A 27 -2.01 28.44 7.10
CA ASN A 27 -1.66 27.14 6.58
C ASN A 27 -2.43 26.08 7.38
N ASN A 28 -3.14 25.17 6.71
CA ASN A 28 -3.97 24.18 7.39
C ASN A 28 -3.17 23.31 8.38
N ASN A 29 -1.84 23.21 8.28
CA ASN A 29 -0.99 22.57 9.29
C ASN A 29 -1.15 23.17 10.70
N LEU A 30 -1.52 24.46 10.82
CA LEU A 30 -1.80 25.12 12.10
C LEU A 30 -3.09 24.56 12.74
N PHE A 31 -4.06 24.13 11.93
CA PHE A 31 -5.37 23.59 12.33
C PHE A 31 -5.37 22.10 12.71
N PHE A 32 -4.20 21.48 12.94
CA PHE A 32 -4.10 20.12 13.48
C PHE A 32 -3.48 20.13 14.87
N THR A 33 -3.95 19.25 15.72
CA THR A 33 -3.23 18.87 16.92
C THR A 33 -1.89 18.27 16.52
N GLU A 34 -0.87 18.60 17.30
CA GLU A 34 0.46 18.03 17.18
C GLU A 34 0.80 17.35 18.48
N ASP A 35 1.47 16.21 18.38
CA ASP A 35 2.09 15.53 19.51
C ASP A 35 3.51 16.12 19.71
N PRO A 36 3.88 16.55 20.93
CA PRO A 36 5.24 17.00 21.24
C PRO A 36 6.22 15.84 21.38
N ASN A 37 5.72 14.61 21.59
CA ASN A 37 6.49 13.38 21.60
C ASN A 37 6.78 12.85 20.19
N THR A 38 6.04 13.30 19.15
CA THR A 38 6.41 13.03 17.76
C THR A 38 7.49 14.00 17.31
N ILE A 39 8.73 13.57 17.48
CA ILE A 39 9.89 14.12 16.77
C ILE A 39 10.13 13.16 15.60
N PRO A 40 9.97 13.56 14.33
CA PRO A 40 10.24 12.68 13.20
C PRO A 40 11.65 12.13 13.34
N PHE A 41 11.83 10.81 13.23
CA PHE A 41 13.18 10.30 13.09
C PHE A 41 13.73 10.78 11.73
N GLY A 42 15.03 11.12 11.72
CA GLY A 42 15.73 11.68 10.58
C GLY A 42 15.74 13.22 10.48
N THR A 43 16.73 13.73 9.75
CA THR A 43 17.02 15.15 9.50
C THR A 43 16.15 15.75 8.39
N LEU A 44 15.35 14.94 7.70
CA LEU A 44 14.37 15.40 6.72
C LEU A 44 13.16 14.46 6.68
N SER A 45 11.96 15.03 6.83
CA SER A 45 10.71 14.40 6.43
C SER A 45 9.93 15.30 5.47
N VAL A 46 9.38 14.71 4.40
CA VAL A 46 8.36 15.31 3.55
C VAL A 46 7.01 14.91 4.12
N GLU A 47 6.37 15.82 4.82
CA GLU A 47 4.99 15.65 5.26
C GLU A 47 4.01 15.83 4.10
N PRO A 48 2.84 15.18 4.18
CA PRO A 48 2.11 14.81 2.98
C PRO A 48 1.62 15.88 2.04
N LEU A 49 1.45 15.45 0.78
CA LEU A 49 0.40 15.89 -0.13
C LEU A 49 -0.98 15.83 0.55
N LYS A 50 -1.30 16.84 1.38
CA LYS A 50 -2.50 16.87 2.20
C LYS A 50 -3.67 17.47 1.42
N THR A 51 -4.40 16.63 0.68
CA THR A 51 -5.58 17.06 -0.07
C THR A 51 -6.76 17.32 0.86
N VAL A 52 -7.00 18.60 1.15
CA VAL A 52 -8.18 19.07 1.90
C VAL A 52 -9.33 19.31 0.92
N PHE A 53 -10.41 18.55 1.05
CA PHE A 53 -11.68 18.75 0.35
C PHE A 53 -12.77 18.99 1.41
N SER A 54 -13.46 20.12 1.44
CA SER A 54 -14.65 20.32 2.31
C SER A 54 -15.95 19.85 1.59
N TYR A 55 -17.16 20.23 2.02
CA TYR A 55 -18.31 20.35 1.09
C TYR A 55 -19.07 21.69 1.22
N GLY A 56 -19.72 22.16 0.13
CA GLY A 56 -20.91 23.02 0.28
C GLY A 56 -21.44 23.72 -0.97
N SER A 57 -22.71 24.09 -0.87
CA SER A 57 -23.58 24.56 -1.96
C SER A 57 -24.54 25.65 -1.48
N SER A 58 -24.92 26.54 -2.40
CA SER A 58 -26.14 27.33 -2.35
C SER A 58 -27.17 26.77 -3.35
N ASP A 59 -28.34 27.41 -3.44
CA ASP A 59 -29.36 27.08 -4.44
C ASP A 59 -28.91 27.37 -5.89
N THR A 60 -27.77 28.06 -6.09
CA THR A 60 -27.32 28.59 -7.40
C THR A 60 -25.88 28.23 -7.77
N ALA A 61 -25.04 27.77 -6.83
CA ALA A 61 -23.68 27.33 -7.12
C ALA A 61 -23.18 26.24 -6.15
N SER A 62 -22.32 25.37 -6.67
CA SER A 62 -21.41 24.55 -5.88
C SER A 62 -19.98 25.04 -6.08
N TYR A 63 -19.10 24.73 -5.13
CA TYR A 63 -17.68 25.02 -5.24
C TYR A 63 -16.90 23.81 -4.72
N THR A 64 -15.57 23.86 -4.78
CA THR A 64 -14.64 22.81 -4.38
C THR A 64 -13.27 23.44 -4.23
N THR A 65 -12.61 23.20 -3.09
CA THR A 65 -11.22 23.57 -2.88
C THR A 65 -10.41 22.30 -2.74
N TYR A 66 -9.24 22.26 -3.38
CA TYR A 66 -8.20 21.28 -3.12
C TYR A 66 -6.97 22.07 -2.66
N SER A 67 -6.45 21.72 -1.49
CA SER A 67 -5.15 22.23 -1.04
C SER A 67 -4.11 21.13 -1.16
N LEU A 68 -2.87 21.46 -1.47
CA LEU A 68 -1.72 20.56 -1.55
C LEU A 68 -0.61 21.21 -0.74
N TYR A 69 -0.40 20.73 0.48
CA TYR A 69 0.71 21.17 1.31
C TYR A 69 1.95 20.33 0.97
N ASN A 70 3.09 20.99 0.76
CA ASN A 70 4.38 20.32 0.67
C ASN A 70 5.21 20.81 1.85
N THR A 71 5.32 19.99 2.89
CA THR A 71 5.97 20.39 4.15
C THR A 71 7.29 19.66 4.31
N LEU A 72 8.39 20.39 4.34
CA LEU A 72 9.72 19.89 4.67
C LEU A 72 9.97 20.18 6.15
N ARG A 73 10.20 19.15 6.97
CA ARG A 73 10.66 19.31 8.36
C ARG A 73 12.08 18.82 8.49
N PHE A 74 12.91 19.61 9.17
CA PHE A 74 14.32 19.35 9.42
C PHE A 74 14.59 19.32 10.92
N ASN A 75 14.96 18.17 11.46
CA ASN A 75 15.46 18.09 12.83
C ASN A 75 16.91 18.57 12.87
N VAL A 76 17.10 19.79 13.38
CA VAL A 76 18.41 20.45 13.52
C VAL A 76 19.16 19.87 14.74
N LEU A 77 18.40 19.59 15.82
CA LEU A 77 18.85 18.93 17.04
C LEU A 77 17.74 17.97 17.50
N ASP A 78 18.03 17.07 18.46
CA ASP A 78 17.04 16.12 19.00
C ASP A 78 15.79 16.79 19.62
N TYR A 79 15.82 18.11 19.82
CA TYR A 79 14.76 18.92 20.41
C TYR A 79 14.41 20.18 19.58
N ILE A 80 14.97 20.36 18.38
CA ILE A 80 14.66 21.50 17.49
C ILE A 80 14.31 20.99 16.08
N GLU A 81 13.09 21.27 15.65
CA GLU A 81 12.59 21.04 14.31
C GLU A 81 12.35 22.39 13.59
N LEU A 82 12.87 22.53 12.37
CA LEU A 82 12.55 23.62 11.44
C LEU A 82 11.56 23.09 10.39
N GLY A 83 10.37 23.64 10.32
CA GLY A 83 9.38 23.35 9.27
C GLY A 83 9.31 24.45 8.22
N VAL A 84 9.21 24.05 6.95
CA VAL A 84 8.86 24.93 5.82
C VAL A 84 7.75 24.27 5.02
N SER A 85 6.61 24.94 4.89
CA SER A 85 5.45 24.42 4.17
C SER A 85 5.06 25.35 3.02
N ILE A 86 5.00 24.78 1.82
CA ILE A 86 4.60 25.46 0.59
C ILE A 86 3.23 24.90 0.14
N PRO A 87 2.13 25.63 0.35
CA PRO A 87 0.83 25.26 -0.16
C PRO A 87 0.70 25.56 -1.66
N PHE A 88 0.14 24.61 -2.39
CA PHE A 88 -0.45 24.80 -3.71
C PHE A 88 -1.96 24.64 -3.57
N LEU A 89 -2.72 25.60 -4.07
CA LEU A 89 -4.15 25.74 -3.88
C LEU A 89 -4.83 25.66 -5.25
N ILE A 90 -5.94 24.94 -5.31
CA ILE A 90 -6.78 24.79 -6.50
C ILE A 90 -8.22 25.01 -6.03
N ASP A 91 -9.00 25.78 -6.77
CA ASP A 91 -10.45 25.78 -6.59
C ASP A 91 -11.17 25.38 -7.89
N ARG A 92 -12.39 24.89 -7.73
CA ARG A 92 -13.36 24.63 -8.78
C ARG A 92 -14.71 25.21 -8.35
N MET A 93 -15.32 26.06 -9.15
CA MET A 93 -16.70 26.52 -8.97
C MET A 93 -17.59 25.90 -10.06
N ALA A 94 -18.83 25.57 -9.76
CA ALA A 94 -19.86 25.31 -10.76
C ALA A 94 -21.10 26.16 -10.47
N LYS A 95 -21.49 27.00 -11.42
CA LYS A 95 -22.58 27.99 -11.33
C LYS A 95 -23.49 27.76 -12.54
N GLY A 96 -24.69 27.23 -12.31
CA GLY A 96 -25.52 26.68 -13.39
C GLY A 96 -24.77 25.59 -14.18
N SER A 97 -24.70 25.73 -15.51
CA SER A 97 -23.94 24.83 -16.40
C SER A 97 -22.45 25.17 -16.54
N GLN A 98 -21.99 26.32 -16.02
CA GLN A 98 -20.61 26.78 -16.17
C GLN A 98 -19.74 26.24 -15.03
N VAL A 99 -18.49 25.90 -15.36
CA VAL A 99 -17.49 25.42 -14.39
C VAL A 99 -16.22 26.28 -14.51
N TYR A 100 -15.73 26.79 -13.40
CA TYR A 100 -14.53 27.62 -13.33
C TYR A 100 -13.45 26.93 -12.52
N PHE A 101 -12.18 27.17 -12.85
CA PHE A 101 -11.03 26.60 -12.14
C PHE A 101 -10.00 27.67 -11.80
N SER A 102 -9.44 27.60 -10.60
CA SER A 102 -8.26 28.37 -10.19
C SER A 102 -7.15 27.43 -9.76
N ARG A 103 -5.90 27.88 -9.87
CA ARG A 103 -4.75 27.26 -9.23
C ARG A 103 -3.65 28.28 -8.95
N GLY A 104 -2.89 28.07 -7.89
CA GLY A 104 -1.77 28.94 -7.54
C GLY A 104 -1.07 28.48 -6.26
N ARG A 105 0.11 29.03 -5.97
CA ARG A 105 0.70 28.86 -4.63
C ARG A 105 -0.08 29.70 -3.62
N GLY A 106 -0.10 29.24 -2.37
CA GLY A 106 -0.46 30.08 -1.23
C GLY A 106 0.78 30.67 -0.55
N ASP A 107 0.57 31.16 0.67
CA ASP A 107 1.63 31.74 1.50
C ASP A 107 2.56 30.68 2.09
N ILE A 108 3.84 31.00 2.19
CA ILE A 108 4.86 30.06 2.69
C ILE A 108 4.88 30.18 4.21
N LEU A 109 4.63 29.06 4.91
CA LEU A 109 4.79 28.98 6.36
C LEU A 109 6.20 28.50 6.68
N VAL A 110 6.87 29.19 7.61
CA VAL A 110 8.09 28.73 8.28
C VAL A 110 7.79 28.64 9.78
N ASN A 111 8.19 27.55 10.43
CA ASN A 111 8.07 27.39 11.89
C ASN A 111 9.33 26.79 12.50
N ILE A 112 9.60 27.12 13.76
CA ILE A 112 10.66 26.50 14.56
C ILE A 112 9.99 25.90 15.79
N LYS A 113 9.96 24.58 15.90
CA LYS A 113 9.37 23.84 17.02
C LYS A 113 10.49 23.39 17.97
N TYR A 114 10.44 23.88 19.20
CA TYR A 114 11.28 23.42 20.30
C TYR A 114 10.49 22.42 21.16
N ASN A 115 11.00 21.19 21.27
CA ASN A 115 10.40 20.11 22.05
C ASN A 115 11.11 20.00 23.41
N TYR A 116 10.35 20.06 24.50
CA TYR A 116 10.82 19.93 25.87
C TYR A 116 10.25 18.64 26.49
N PRO A 117 11.00 17.51 26.43
CA PRO A 117 10.60 16.27 27.09
C PRO A 117 10.73 16.43 28.62
N VAL A 118 9.64 16.22 29.34
CA VAL A 118 9.61 16.28 30.82
C VAL A 118 9.84 14.88 31.41
N SER A 119 9.33 13.85 30.73
CA SER A 119 9.48 12.43 31.06
C SER A 119 9.20 11.57 29.83
N GLU A 120 9.39 10.24 29.92
CA GLU A 120 9.01 9.30 28.85
C GLU A 120 7.54 9.38 28.43
N ASN A 121 6.65 9.78 29.35
CA ASN A 121 5.21 9.84 29.15
C ASN A 121 4.65 11.26 29.03
N PHE A 122 5.49 12.30 29.08
CA PHE A 122 5.01 13.69 29.10
C PHE A 122 6.01 14.66 28.49
N ALA A 123 5.55 15.46 27.52
CA ALA A 123 6.36 16.47 26.86
C ALA A 123 5.54 17.72 26.56
N PHE A 124 6.24 18.85 26.48
CA PHE A 124 5.72 20.10 25.94
C PHE A 124 6.46 20.47 24.65
N ALA A 125 5.85 21.31 23.83
CA ALA A 125 6.56 22.00 22.77
C ALA A 125 6.03 23.41 22.56
N ILE A 126 6.91 24.29 22.06
CA ILE A 126 6.56 25.63 21.60
C ILE A 126 7.00 25.76 20.14
N SER A 127 6.09 26.22 19.29
CA SER A 127 6.34 26.40 17.86
C SER A 127 5.91 27.80 17.41
N PRO A 128 6.77 28.84 17.57
CA PRO A 128 6.65 30.08 16.82
C PRO A 128 6.64 29.81 15.30
N TYR A 129 5.89 30.63 14.57
CA TYR A 129 5.78 30.54 13.11
C TYR A 129 5.60 31.90 12.44
N LEU A 130 5.93 31.95 11.15
CA LEU A 130 5.80 33.09 10.25
C LEU A 130 5.20 32.60 8.92
N SER A 131 4.11 33.24 8.49
CA SER A 131 3.54 33.16 7.14
C SER A 131 4.09 34.30 6.31
N ILE A 132 4.55 34.00 5.10
CA ILE A 132 5.13 34.98 4.17
C ILE A 132 4.22 35.08 2.93
N PRO A 133 3.73 36.29 2.56
CA PRO A 133 2.63 36.48 1.61
C PRO A 133 3.07 36.30 0.15
N PHE A 134 3.39 35.06 -0.23
CA PHE A 134 3.79 34.69 -1.58
C PHE A 134 2.60 34.30 -2.47
N GLY A 135 1.42 34.04 -1.91
CA GLY A 135 0.24 33.66 -2.67
C GLY A 135 -0.27 34.77 -3.60
N ARG A 136 -1.39 34.51 -4.28
CA ARG A 136 -2.05 35.49 -5.16
C ARG A 136 -3.44 35.83 -4.66
N THR A 137 -3.84 37.08 -4.83
CA THR A 137 -5.21 37.52 -4.56
C THR A 137 -6.20 36.85 -5.53
N ARG A 138 -7.48 36.89 -5.17
CA ARG A 138 -8.58 36.30 -5.92
C ARG A 138 -8.81 36.99 -7.26
N THR A 139 -9.45 36.30 -8.20
CA THR A 139 -9.86 36.91 -9.47
C THR A 139 -11.18 37.67 -9.30
N VAL A 140 -11.25 38.91 -9.80
CA VAL A 140 -12.42 39.79 -9.65
C VAL A 140 -13.41 39.75 -10.82
N GLU A 141 -13.05 39.10 -11.93
CA GLU A 141 -13.78 39.08 -13.21
C GLU A 141 -14.23 37.66 -13.60
N ILE A 142 -14.99 36.99 -12.74
CA ILE A 142 -15.41 35.60 -12.98
C ILE A 142 -16.63 35.53 -13.92
N ASP A 143 -17.58 36.44 -13.79
CA ASP A 143 -18.81 36.46 -14.59
C ASP A 143 -18.59 36.91 -16.04
N SER A 144 -17.47 37.57 -16.35
CA SER A 144 -17.03 37.93 -17.70
C SER A 144 -16.06 36.91 -18.34
N ALA A 145 -15.58 35.92 -17.57
CA ALA A 145 -14.61 34.94 -18.04
C ALA A 145 -15.26 33.75 -18.77
N ARG A 146 -14.50 33.11 -19.67
CA ARG A 146 -14.98 31.91 -20.37
C ARG A 146 -15.04 30.70 -19.41
N PRO A 147 -16.00 29.75 -19.58
CA PRO A 147 -16.19 28.56 -18.72
C PRO A 147 -15.07 27.49 -18.73
N ASP A 148 -13.88 27.86 -19.18
CA ASP A 148 -12.66 27.04 -19.27
C ASP A 148 -11.42 27.83 -18.79
N THR A 149 -11.60 29.08 -18.35
CA THR A 149 -10.51 29.96 -17.89
C THR A 149 -9.85 29.42 -16.62
N MET A 150 -8.55 29.15 -16.70
CA MET A 150 -7.73 28.69 -15.57
C MET A 150 -7.09 29.88 -14.85
N PHE A 151 -7.71 30.31 -13.75
CA PHE A 151 -7.24 31.44 -12.95
C PHE A 151 -5.96 31.14 -12.17
N GLN A 152 -5.15 32.18 -11.92
CA GLN A 152 -3.85 32.08 -11.23
C GLN A 152 -3.91 32.45 -9.73
N GLY A 153 -5.08 32.86 -9.25
CA GLY A 153 -5.42 33.11 -7.86
C GLY A 153 -6.85 32.61 -7.63
N GLY A 154 -7.28 32.52 -6.36
CA GLY A 154 -8.54 31.85 -6.03
C GLY A 154 -9.79 32.46 -6.66
N ILE A 155 -10.87 31.69 -6.72
CA ILE A 155 -12.14 32.14 -7.32
C ILE A 155 -12.92 32.93 -6.26
N LEU A 156 -13.14 32.32 -5.10
CA LEU A 156 -14.04 32.85 -4.05
C LEU A 156 -13.29 33.22 -2.76
N ARG A 157 -11.96 33.12 -2.79
CA ARG A 157 -11.04 33.41 -1.69
C ARG A 157 -9.70 33.87 -2.26
N ASP A 158 -8.95 34.66 -1.51
CA ASP A 158 -7.54 34.89 -1.81
C ASP A 158 -6.72 33.64 -1.49
N PHE A 159 -5.63 33.43 -2.24
CA PHE A 159 -4.59 32.45 -1.89
C PHE A 159 -3.49 33.08 -1.03
N THR A 160 -3.63 34.35 -0.67
CA THR A 160 -2.72 35.06 0.22
C THR A 160 -3.49 35.85 1.28
N THR A 161 -2.90 36.02 2.46
CA THR A 161 -3.35 36.98 3.48
C THR A 161 -3.00 38.42 3.13
N THR A 162 -2.10 38.64 2.17
CA THR A 162 -1.48 39.95 1.86
C THR A 162 -0.67 40.55 3.01
N SER A 163 -0.37 39.78 4.06
CA SER A 163 0.39 40.21 5.24
C SER A 163 1.48 39.23 5.64
N TYR A 164 2.44 39.72 6.44
CA TYR A 164 3.32 38.84 7.20
C TYR A 164 2.59 38.42 8.47
N ASP A 165 2.16 37.17 8.53
CA ASP A 165 1.40 36.67 9.67
C ASP A 165 2.31 35.91 10.61
N TYR A 166 2.12 36.10 11.90
CA TYR A 166 3.00 35.54 12.92
C TYR A 166 2.17 34.97 14.07
N GLY A 167 2.78 34.07 14.81
CA GLY A 167 2.11 33.49 15.95
C GLY A 167 2.96 32.46 16.66
N VAL A 168 2.33 31.80 17.62
CA VAL A 168 2.95 30.78 18.45
C VAL A 168 1.93 29.69 18.76
N LYS A 169 2.39 28.44 18.71
CA LYS A 169 1.62 27.27 19.10
C LYS A 169 2.29 26.63 20.32
N PHE A 170 1.55 26.54 21.41
CA PHE A 170 1.90 25.76 22.59
C PHE A 170 1.28 24.37 22.47
N ILE A 171 2.01 23.36 22.92
CA ILE A 171 1.69 21.96 22.72
C ILE A 171 2.02 21.23 24.04
N GLY A 172 1.10 20.44 24.56
CA GLY A 172 1.34 19.48 25.64
C GLY A 172 0.83 18.11 25.24
N GLY A 173 1.57 17.05 25.59
CA GLY A 173 1.24 15.69 25.19
C GLY A 173 1.58 14.69 26.28
N ALA A 174 0.64 13.80 26.58
CA ALA A 174 0.74 12.77 27.60
C ALA A 174 0.49 11.38 27.02
N LYS A 175 1.27 10.38 27.45
CA LYS A 175 1.09 8.97 27.06
C LYS A 175 0.63 8.13 28.25
N VAL A 176 -0.35 7.26 28.03
CA VAL A 176 -0.86 6.32 29.02
C VAL A 176 -1.10 4.97 28.33
N ARG A 177 -0.19 4.01 28.54
CA ARG A 177 -0.13 2.76 27.76
C ARG A 177 -0.06 3.09 26.26
N ASP A 178 -0.89 2.46 25.44
CA ASP A 178 -0.93 2.66 23.99
C ASP A 178 -1.71 3.92 23.55
N PHE A 179 -2.29 4.68 24.49
CA PHE A 179 -2.95 5.95 24.20
C PHE A 179 -1.99 7.13 24.28
N SER A 180 -2.09 8.07 23.34
CA SER A 180 -1.48 9.40 23.46
C SER A 180 -2.56 10.49 23.40
N PHE A 181 -2.48 11.45 24.31
CA PHE A 181 -3.41 12.57 24.46
C PHE A 181 -2.66 13.88 24.25
N ASN A 182 -3.17 14.77 23.40
CA ASN A 182 -2.52 16.05 23.11
C ASN A 182 -3.48 17.21 23.36
N LEU A 183 -2.93 18.32 23.84
CA LEU A 183 -3.60 19.61 23.98
C LEU A 183 -2.73 20.67 23.29
N ASN A 184 -3.37 21.52 22.48
CA ASN A 184 -2.70 22.53 21.68
C ASN A 184 -3.40 23.88 21.86
N TYR A 185 -2.62 24.94 22.05
CA TYR A 185 -3.11 26.32 22.03
C TYR A 185 -2.31 27.14 21.02
N GLY A 186 -2.98 27.62 19.97
CA GLY A 186 -2.40 28.51 18.95
C GLY A 186 -2.89 29.93 19.13
N TYR A 187 -1.98 30.89 18.98
CA TYR A 187 -2.28 32.31 18.76
C TYR A 187 -1.71 32.76 17.41
N TYR A 188 -2.45 33.61 16.72
CA TYR A 188 -2.17 34.14 15.38
C TYR A 188 -2.52 35.63 15.31
N SER A 189 -1.66 36.43 14.69
CA SER A 189 -2.00 37.78 14.23
C SER A 189 -1.21 38.16 12.96
N SER A 190 -1.54 39.30 12.37
CA SER A 190 -0.99 39.77 11.09
C SER A 190 -0.29 41.12 11.24
N TYR A 191 0.91 41.25 10.68
CA TYR A 191 1.61 42.53 10.60
C TYR A 191 1.22 43.28 9.32
N ARG A 192 0.64 44.48 9.49
CA ARG A 192 0.21 45.40 8.43
C ARG A 192 -0.53 44.71 7.28
N HIS A 193 -1.78 44.31 7.54
CA HIS A 193 -2.68 43.75 6.53
C HIS A 193 -2.99 44.80 5.45
N LEU A 194 -2.64 44.52 4.18
CA LEU A 194 -2.80 45.48 3.09
C LEU A 194 -4.28 45.79 2.77
N LEU A 195 -5.20 44.91 3.18
CA LEU A 195 -6.64 45.02 2.97
C LEU A 195 -7.44 45.44 4.22
N THR A 196 -6.83 45.61 5.41
CA THR A 196 -7.58 46.01 6.62
C THR A 196 -6.78 46.92 7.56
N LYS A 197 -7.46 47.89 8.18
CA LYS A 197 -6.86 48.75 9.23
C LYS A 197 -6.63 48.02 10.56
N ASN A 198 -7.41 46.98 10.84
CA ASN A 198 -7.30 46.13 12.02
C ASN A 198 -6.91 44.70 11.59
N PRO A 199 -5.73 44.19 11.97
CA PRO A 199 -5.40 42.79 11.76
C PRO A 199 -6.25 41.88 12.65
N PRO A 200 -6.50 40.62 12.24
CA PRO A 200 -7.12 39.63 13.10
C PRO A 200 -6.28 39.35 14.34
N GLU A 201 -6.95 39.00 15.42
CA GLU A 201 -6.36 38.26 16.53
C GLU A 201 -7.15 36.95 16.64
N PHE A 202 -6.50 35.84 16.29
CA PHE A 202 -7.13 34.53 16.13
C PHE A 202 -6.49 33.52 17.09
N HIS A 203 -7.35 32.74 17.74
CA HIS A 203 -6.99 31.76 18.74
C HIS A 203 -7.51 30.39 18.34
N LEU A 204 -6.77 29.35 18.73
CA LEU A 204 -7.05 27.98 18.36
C LEU A 204 -6.81 27.06 19.55
N LEU A 205 -7.81 26.29 19.94
CA LEU A 205 -7.71 25.21 20.90
C LEU A 205 -7.83 23.88 20.15
N GLY A 206 -6.87 22.98 20.36
CA GLY A 206 -6.89 21.62 19.84
C GLY A 206 -6.80 20.62 20.98
N ALA A 207 -7.53 19.50 20.86
CA ALA A 207 -7.40 18.35 21.73
C ALA A 207 -7.47 17.07 20.89
N SER A 208 -6.59 16.11 21.10
CA SER A 208 -6.68 14.82 20.41
C SER A 208 -6.35 13.62 21.28
N VAL A 209 -6.89 12.48 20.87
CA VAL A 209 -6.57 11.16 21.39
C VAL A 209 -6.20 10.25 20.23
N THR A 210 -5.12 9.51 20.39
CA THR A 210 -4.65 8.47 19.48
C THR A 210 -4.51 7.16 20.23
N TYR A 211 -4.64 6.04 19.54
CA TYR A 211 -4.32 4.71 20.08
C TYR A 211 -3.36 3.99 19.13
N ASN A 212 -2.30 3.37 19.64
CA ASN A 212 -1.30 2.71 18.81
C ASN A 212 -1.50 1.19 18.67
N PHE A 213 -2.02 0.74 17.53
CA PHE A 213 -2.09 -0.69 17.13
C PHE A 213 -0.91 -1.04 16.19
N ALA A 214 0.30 -1.13 16.72
CA ALA A 214 1.52 -1.52 15.98
C ALA A 214 1.84 -0.67 14.74
N ASN A 215 1.23 -0.94 13.58
CA ASN A 215 1.38 -0.19 12.32
C ASN A 215 0.12 0.62 11.94
N PHE A 216 -0.89 0.66 12.81
CA PHE A 216 -2.17 1.34 12.63
C PHE A 216 -2.47 2.23 13.83
N THR A 217 -2.81 3.50 13.61
CA THR A 217 -3.02 4.48 14.68
C THR A 217 -4.31 5.27 14.43
N PRO A 218 -5.49 4.76 14.85
CA PRO A 218 -6.72 5.53 14.83
C PRO A 218 -6.63 6.73 15.77
N PHE A 219 -7.33 7.81 15.41
CA PHE A 219 -7.35 9.04 16.18
C PHE A 219 -8.70 9.78 16.09
N ALA A 220 -8.98 10.54 17.14
CA ALA A 220 -10.01 11.57 17.18
C ALA A 220 -9.38 12.90 17.62
N GLU A 221 -9.78 13.98 16.97
CA GLU A 221 -9.21 15.32 17.14
C GLU A 221 -10.32 16.36 17.14
N LEU A 222 -10.42 17.12 18.23
CA LEU A 222 -11.29 18.27 18.37
C LEU A 222 -10.48 19.54 18.13
N LEU A 223 -11.04 20.47 17.35
CA LEU A 223 -10.47 21.76 17.04
C LEU A 223 -11.52 22.85 17.25
N LEU A 224 -11.21 23.87 18.03
CA LEU A 224 -12.08 25.01 18.34
C LEU A 224 -11.32 26.31 18.08
N GLY A 225 -11.72 27.07 17.07
CA GLY A 225 -11.18 28.40 16.77
C GLY A 225 -12.07 29.51 17.32
N PHE A 226 -11.48 30.66 17.63
CA PHE A 226 -12.20 31.90 17.96
C PHE A 226 -11.39 33.15 17.60
N TYR A 227 -12.08 34.23 17.25
CA TYR A 227 -11.48 35.55 17.05
C TYR A 227 -11.69 36.39 18.31
N SER A 228 -10.63 37.03 18.81
CA SER A 228 -10.70 37.99 19.92
C SER A 228 -10.87 39.43 19.44
N LYS A 229 -10.57 39.69 18.16
CA LYS A 229 -10.64 41.04 17.55
C LYS A 229 -11.03 41.00 16.08
N GLY A 230 -11.92 41.93 15.70
CA GLY A 230 -12.39 42.15 14.34
C GLY A 230 -13.64 41.33 13.96
N ASN A 231 -14.37 41.81 12.95
CA ASN A 231 -15.66 41.28 12.54
C ASN A 231 -15.53 40.10 11.54
N PHE A 232 -14.81 39.05 11.94
CA PHE A 232 -14.46 37.90 11.08
C PHE A 232 -15.44 36.72 11.17
N GLY A 233 -16.62 36.93 11.76
CA GLY A 233 -17.66 35.91 11.92
C GLY A 233 -17.28 34.78 12.89
N LYS A 234 -17.91 33.61 12.71
CA LYS A 234 -17.60 32.41 13.51
C LYS A 234 -16.39 31.68 12.92
N ALA A 235 -15.42 31.41 13.77
CA ALA A 235 -14.16 30.76 13.41
C ALA A 235 -14.30 29.26 13.07
N PRO A 236 -13.35 28.68 12.32
CA PRO A 236 -13.27 27.23 12.08
C PRO A 236 -13.32 26.43 13.39
N SER A 237 -14.20 25.43 13.45
CA SER A 237 -14.23 24.43 14.52
C SER A 237 -14.63 23.08 13.93
N TYR A 238 -13.86 22.03 14.22
CA TYR A 238 -13.99 20.72 13.59
C TYR A 238 -13.85 19.58 14.61
N LEU A 239 -14.56 18.48 14.37
CA LEU A 239 -14.25 17.17 14.93
C LEU A 239 -13.70 16.29 13.80
N SER A 240 -12.43 15.94 13.85
CA SER A 240 -11.76 15.06 12.90
C SER A 240 -11.66 13.63 13.45
N LEU A 241 -12.12 12.66 12.68
CA LEU A 241 -11.90 11.23 12.93
C LEU A 241 -11.02 10.67 11.83
N GLY A 242 -10.04 9.83 12.18
CA GLY A 242 -9.11 9.32 11.17
C GLY A 242 -8.23 8.20 11.66
N THR A 243 -7.26 7.85 10.81
CA THR A 243 -6.22 6.89 11.14
C THR A 243 -4.92 7.18 10.38
N LYS A 244 -3.83 6.67 10.91
CA LYS A 244 -2.51 6.63 10.30
C LYS A 244 -2.05 5.18 10.14
N PHE A 245 -1.39 4.88 9.03
CA PHE A 245 -0.78 3.59 8.72
C PHE A 245 0.72 3.81 8.52
N ASP A 246 1.56 3.16 9.31
CA ASP A 246 3.01 3.11 9.04
C ASP A 246 3.28 1.93 8.10
N ILE A 247 3.44 2.22 6.82
CA ILE A 247 3.59 1.22 5.75
C ILE A 247 4.96 0.55 5.86
N ASN A 248 5.97 1.36 6.13
CA ASN A 248 7.32 0.94 6.52
C ASN A 248 8.01 2.12 7.23
N PRO A 249 9.19 1.95 7.84
CA PRO A 249 9.84 3.02 8.59
C PRO A 249 10.19 4.31 7.82
N PHE A 250 10.07 4.34 6.49
CA PHE A 250 10.27 5.56 5.67
C PHE A 250 8.95 6.15 5.15
N LEU A 251 7.83 5.43 5.23
CA LEU A 251 6.60 5.76 4.52
C LEU A 251 5.38 5.52 5.41
N ASP A 252 4.59 6.57 5.63
CA ASP A 252 3.29 6.48 6.29
C ASP A 252 2.17 7.08 5.44
N ALA A 253 0.93 6.65 5.70
CA ALA A 253 -0.27 7.22 5.11
C ALA A 253 -1.26 7.62 6.20
N LYS A 254 -1.81 8.84 6.13
CA LYS A 254 -2.83 9.36 7.03
C LYS A 254 -4.13 9.63 6.27
N PHE A 255 -5.26 9.26 6.84
CA PHE A 255 -6.60 9.55 6.33
C PHE A 255 -7.48 10.10 7.45
N SER A 256 -8.32 11.10 7.15
CA SER A 256 -9.33 11.60 8.08
C SER A 256 -10.53 12.25 7.42
N LEU A 257 -11.63 12.28 8.18
CA LEU A 257 -12.88 12.99 7.93
C LEU A 257 -13.08 14.02 9.04
N GLY A 258 -13.09 15.30 8.69
CA GLY A 258 -13.40 16.42 9.58
C GLY A 258 -14.85 16.87 9.43
N PHE A 259 -15.58 16.96 10.53
CA PHE A 259 -16.96 17.41 10.57
C PHE A 259 -17.01 18.82 11.16
N PRO A 260 -17.54 19.83 10.45
CA PRO A 260 -17.67 21.18 11.00
C PRO A 260 -18.65 21.18 12.18
N LEU A 261 -18.24 21.77 13.30
CA LEU A 261 -19.05 21.84 14.53
C LEU A 261 -19.91 23.11 14.62
N VAL A 262 -19.58 24.11 13.81
CA VAL A 262 -20.23 25.43 13.85
C VAL A 262 -20.62 25.81 12.43
N LYS A 263 -21.92 26.01 12.18
CA LYS A 263 -22.37 26.58 10.91
C LYS A 263 -21.87 28.02 10.81
N ARG A 264 -21.00 28.30 9.83
CA ARG A 264 -20.59 29.69 9.53
C ARG A 264 -21.76 30.47 8.95
N GLU A 265 -21.89 31.71 9.41
CA GLU A 265 -22.82 32.68 8.86
C GLU A 265 -22.09 33.54 7.82
N PRO A 266 -22.78 34.04 6.77
CA PRO A 266 -22.21 35.01 5.86
C PRO A 266 -21.75 36.25 6.62
N ILE A 267 -20.53 36.72 6.36
CA ILE A 267 -20.07 38.02 6.85
C ILE A 267 -20.78 39.09 6.02
N SER A 268 -21.76 39.78 6.62
CA SER A 268 -22.38 40.96 6.03
C SER A 268 -21.32 42.03 5.73
N PRO A 269 -21.49 42.87 4.69
CA PRO A 269 -20.58 43.99 4.45
C PRO A 269 -20.43 44.86 5.70
N VAL A 270 -19.17 45.17 6.04
CA VAL A 270 -18.82 46.10 7.11
C VAL A 270 -19.06 47.52 6.60
N THR A 271 -20.34 47.89 6.52
CA THR A 271 -20.87 49.22 6.14
C THR A 271 -20.51 49.72 4.72
N PRO A 272 -21.27 50.67 4.13
CA PRO A 272 -20.99 51.18 2.78
C PRO A 272 -19.64 51.92 2.66
N ASP A 273 -19.13 52.46 3.75
CA ASP A 273 -18.00 53.40 3.74
C ASP A 273 -16.63 52.69 3.75
N ASP A 274 -16.58 51.41 4.15
CA ASP A 274 -15.33 50.62 4.16
C ASP A 274 -15.04 49.98 2.79
N SER A 275 -14.96 50.86 1.79
CA SER A 275 -14.57 50.60 0.39
C SER A 275 -13.23 49.88 0.21
N SER A 276 -12.50 49.60 1.29
CA SER A 276 -11.20 48.92 1.28
C SER A 276 -11.28 47.38 1.39
N TYR A 277 -12.46 46.81 1.66
CA TYR A 277 -12.66 45.36 1.73
C TYR A 277 -13.48 44.83 0.53
N PRO A 278 -12.84 44.38 -0.57
CA PRO A 278 -13.50 43.60 -1.61
C PRO A 278 -13.75 42.17 -1.08
N GLY A 279 -14.68 42.04 -0.11
CA GLY A 279 -14.84 40.88 0.77
C GLY A 279 -16.10 40.03 0.53
N LEU A 280 -16.97 40.42 -0.38
CA LEU A 280 -18.16 39.66 -0.79
C LEU A 280 -17.93 39.23 -2.27
N ILE A 281 -18.32 38.06 -2.80
CA ILE A 281 -19.42 37.13 -2.49
C ILE A 281 -20.67 37.84 -2.00
N LEU A 282 -21.15 38.72 -2.87
CA LEU A 282 -22.57 39.05 -2.86
C LEU A 282 -23.34 37.75 -3.19
N SER A 283 -24.40 37.49 -2.44
CA SER A 283 -25.54 36.68 -2.89
C SER A 283 -25.39 35.14 -2.97
N PHE A 284 -24.95 34.49 -1.88
CA PHE A 284 -25.26 33.06 -1.64
C PHE A 284 -25.96 32.84 -0.28
N PRO A 285 -27.26 33.18 -0.15
CA PRO A 285 -28.06 32.76 1.01
C PRO A 285 -28.08 31.22 1.15
N ASN A 286 -28.38 30.74 2.37
CA ASN A 286 -28.58 29.33 2.73
C ASN A 286 -27.38 28.37 2.60
N TYR A 287 -26.18 28.89 2.39
CA TYR A 287 -24.95 28.09 2.30
C TYR A 287 -24.75 27.12 3.49
N ARG A 288 -24.28 25.89 3.20
CA ARG A 288 -23.99 24.84 4.20
C ARG A 288 -22.56 24.31 4.04
N GLU A 289 -21.78 24.32 5.12
CA GLU A 289 -20.52 23.57 5.18
C GLU A 289 -20.77 22.06 5.22
N GLY A 290 -19.82 21.29 4.71
CA GLY A 290 -19.82 19.83 4.80
C GLY A 290 -18.43 19.25 5.03
N VAL A 291 -18.30 17.95 4.83
CA VAL A 291 -17.20 17.13 5.39
C VAL A 291 -15.85 17.48 4.79
N VAL A 292 -14.83 17.59 5.64
CA VAL A 292 -13.42 17.76 5.30
C VAL A 292 -12.76 16.40 5.12
N LEU A 293 -12.60 15.93 3.88
CA LEU A 293 -11.70 14.83 3.56
C LEU A 293 -10.24 15.30 3.66
N SER A 294 -9.37 14.46 4.22
CA SER A 294 -7.92 14.63 4.16
C SER A 294 -7.24 13.28 3.98
N PHE A 295 -6.41 13.19 2.94
CA PHE A 295 -5.48 12.08 2.71
C PHE A 295 -4.07 12.64 2.65
N GLY A 296 -3.07 11.83 3.02
CA GLY A 296 -1.68 12.18 2.84
C GLY A 296 -0.72 11.00 2.97
N VAL A 297 0.32 10.98 2.14
CA VAL A 297 1.48 10.07 2.25
C VAL A 297 2.69 10.86 2.74
N GLY A 298 3.25 10.49 3.88
CA GLY A 298 4.46 11.08 4.45
C GLY A 298 5.69 10.25 4.10
N VAL A 299 6.80 10.92 3.78
CA VAL A 299 8.13 10.28 3.67
C VAL A 299 8.98 10.78 4.83
N LYS A 300 9.33 9.90 5.75
CA LYS A 300 10.15 10.20 6.93
C LYS A 300 11.55 9.66 6.76
N ASN A 301 12.42 9.91 7.75
CA ASN A 301 13.62 9.10 7.91
C ASN A 301 14.61 9.15 6.71
N ILE A 302 14.58 10.23 5.92
CA ILE A 302 15.31 10.34 4.64
C ILE A 302 16.83 10.47 4.85
N VAL A 303 17.24 11.15 5.92
CA VAL A 303 18.65 11.36 6.30
C VAL A 303 18.80 11.04 7.77
N TYR A 304 19.72 10.15 8.13
CA TYR A 304 20.01 9.83 9.52
C TYR A 304 21.32 10.44 9.99
N ASN A 305 21.22 11.35 10.96
CA ASN A 305 22.39 11.93 11.62
C ASN A 305 22.27 11.95 13.17
N LYS A 306 21.36 11.15 13.75
CA LYS A 306 21.38 10.88 15.20
C LYS A 306 22.65 10.08 15.54
N ARG A 307 23.48 10.65 16.41
CA ARG A 307 24.71 10.01 16.91
C ARG A 307 24.47 9.05 18.08
N SER A 308 23.25 8.99 18.60
CA SER A 308 22.87 8.13 19.71
C SER A 308 22.79 6.65 19.30
N THR A 309 23.09 5.79 20.25
CA THR A 309 22.99 4.33 20.14
C THR A 309 21.85 3.80 21.00
N ALA A 310 21.36 2.61 20.68
CA ALA A 310 20.32 1.91 21.42
C ALA A 310 20.75 0.50 21.78
N LYS A 311 20.00 -0.13 22.69
CA LYS A 311 20.03 -1.58 22.91
C LYS A 311 18.99 -2.22 22.00
N LEU A 312 19.34 -3.33 21.35
CA LEU A 312 18.41 -4.08 20.50
C LEU A 312 18.41 -5.55 20.91
N THR A 313 17.22 -6.09 21.17
CA THR A 313 16.99 -7.53 21.34
C THR A 313 16.20 -8.05 20.13
N VAL A 314 16.78 -8.94 19.33
CA VAL A 314 16.08 -9.67 18.27
C VAL A 314 15.72 -11.05 18.81
N ILE A 315 14.46 -11.45 18.64
CA ILE A 315 13.95 -12.79 18.97
C ILE A 315 13.45 -13.43 17.69
N VAL A 316 13.95 -14.62 17.40
CA VAL A 316 13.58 -15.40 16.22
C VAL A 316 12.81 -16.64 16.68
N LYS A 317 11.62 -16.84 16.12
CA LYS A 317 10.72 -17.94 16.44
C LYS A 317 10.15 -18.59 15.19
N ASP A 318 9.72 -19.84 15.32
CA ASP A 318 8.89 -20.51 14.34
C ASP A 318 7.48 -19.88 14.37
N ARG A 319 6.93 -19.51 13.20
CA ARG A 319 5.60 -18.90 13.10
C ARG A 319 4.49 -19.83 13.62
N SER A 320 4.62 -21.13 13.40
CA SER A 320 3.62 -22.16 13.71
C SER A 320 3.66 -22.63 15.17
N THR A 321 4.85 -22.95 15.69
CA THR A 321 4.99 -23.46 17.07
C THR A 321 5.24 -22.38 18.11
N GLN A 322 5.63 -21.16 17.68
CA GLN A 322 6.06 -20.04 18.54
C GLN A 322 7.32 -20.33 19.39
N GLU A 323 7.97 -21.46 19.16
CA GLU A 323 9.25 -21.85 19.77
C GLU A 323 10.41 -21.05 19.16
N PHE A 324 11.51 -20.93 19.88
CA PHE A 324 12.72 -20.25 19.37
C PHE A 324 13.36 -21.04 18.23
N VAL A 325 13.86 -20.34 17.20
CA VAL A 325 14.66 -20.95 16.14
C VAL A 325 16.14 -20.83 16.47
N GLU A 326 16.77 -21.96 16.74
CA GLU A 326 18.20 -22.04 17.04
C GLU A 326 19.09 -21.76 15.81
N ASN A 327 20.38 -21.50 16.07
CA ASN A 327 21.44 -21.34 15.06
C ASN A 327 21.16 -20.29 13.96
N CYS A 328 20.49 -19.19 14.33
CA CYS A 328 20.16 -18.10 13.42
C CYS A 328 21.37 -17.23 13.08
N ARG A 329 21.60 -16.95 11.79
CA ARG A 329 22.42 -15.81 11.34
C ARG A 329 21.54 -14.59 11.21
N ILE A 330 21.87 -13.51 11.91
CA ILE A 330 21.08 -12.27 11.96
C ILE A 330 21.98 -11.11 11.51
N LYS A 331 21.55 -10.37 10.49
CA LYS A 331 22.25 -9.18 9.99
C LYS A 331 21.50 -7.93 10.40
N VAL A 332 22.17 -6.98 11.05
CA VAL A 332 21.60 -5.66 11.41
C VAL A 332 22.43 -4.55 10.79
N GLY A 333 21.84 -3.86 9.83
CA GLY A 333 22.54 -2.90 8.97
C GLY A 333 23.63 -3.60 8.16
N THR A 334 24.89 -3.21 8.39
CA THR A 334 26.05 -3.83 7.73
C THR A 334 26.64 -5.00 8.51
N ARG A 335 26.33 -5.17 9.80
CA ARG A 335 26.94 -6.16 10.70
C ARG A 335 26.18 -7.48 10.70
N ASP A 336 26.89 -8.59 10.61
CA ASP A 336 26.37 -9.94 10.80
C ASP A 336 26.64 -10.42 12.24
N TYR A 337 25.71 -11.20 12.76
CA TYR A 337 25.73 -11.82 14.08
C TYR A 337 25.24 -13.26 13.97
N PHE A 338 25.58 -14.09 14.95
CA PHE A 338 25.07 -15.45 15.11
C PHE A 338 24.38 -15.58 16.46
N SER A 339 23.26 -16.29 16.51
CA SER A 339 22.51 -16.59 17.73
C SER A 339 22.22 -18.09 17.82
N PRO A 340 22.88 -18.81 18.74
CA PRO A 340 22.60 -20.22 18.96
C PRO A 340 21.16 -20.48 19.42
N SER A 341 20.57 -19.59 20.22
CA SER A 341 19.26 -19.77 20.88
C SER A 341 18.09 -19.06 20.20
N GLY A 342 18.30 -18.44 19.04
CA GLY A 342 17.30 -17.58 18.39
C GLY A 342 17.10 -16.22 19.07
N VAL A 343 17.76 -15.95 20.21
CA VAL A 343 17.76 -14.65 20.88
C VAL A 343 19.11 -13.97 20.70
N LEU A 344 19.12 -12.75 20.15
CA LEU A 344 20.30 -11.92 19.97
C LEU A 344 20.14 -10.60 20.72
N TYR A 345 21.04 -10.32 21.64
CA TYR A 345 21.15 -9.02 22.30
C TYR A 345 22.35 -8.23 21.76
N ILE A 346 22.09 -7.02 21.25
CA ILE A 346 23.10 -6.08 20.77
C ILE A 346 23.12 -4.89 21.74
N PRO A 347 24.18 -4.70 22.55
CA PRO A 347 24.23 -3.67 23.58
C PRO A 347 24.38 -2.25 23.02
N SER A 348 24.83 -2.11 21.78
CA SER A 348 25.01 -0.83 21.09
C SER A 348 24.84 -0.99 19.59
N VAL A 349 23.70 -0.52 19.08
CA VAL A 349 23.38 -0.36 17.66
C VAL A 349 23.11 1.11 17.36
N LYS A 350 23.42 1.58 16.14
CA LYS A 350 23.10 2.96 15.73
C LYS A 350 21.58 3.13 15.65
N SER A 351 21.08 4.21 16.26
CA SER A 351 19.67 4.59 16.13
C SER A 351 19.31 4.97 14.68
N GLY A 352 18.01 5.03 14.42
CA GLY A 352 17.43 5.15 13.09
C GLY A 352 17.15 3.80 12.44
N VAL A 353 16.82 3.82 11.15
CA VAL A 353 16.42 2.60 10.43
C VAL A 353 17.61 1.75 10.04
N GLN A 354 17.54 0.50 10.45
CA GLN A 354 18.45 -0.56 10.03
C GLN A 354 17.70 -1.54 9.12
N ASN A 355 18.42 -2.13 8.18
CA ASN A 355 17.95 -3.34 7.51
C ASN A 355 18.23 -4.54 8.43
N LEU A 356 17.20 -5.31 8.76
CA LEU A 356 17.28 -6.55 9.53
C LEU A 356 17.06 -7.73 8.58
N LYS A 357 18.06 -8.60 8.48
CA LYS A 357 17.92 -9.90 7.81
C LYS A 357 18.09 -11.04 8.79
N VAL A 358 17.30 -12.10 8.62
CA VAL A 358 17.40 -13.32 9.44
C VAL A 358 17.42 -14.53 8.54
N PHE A 359 18.38 -15.41 8.78
CA PHE A 359 18.62 -16.65 8.05
C PHE A 359 18.69 -17.79 9.06
N ALA A 360 17.96 -18.88 8.80
CA ALA A 360 18.05 -20.12 9.56
C ALA A 360 17.81 -21.31 8.62
N ASP A 361 18.46 -22.43 8.89
CA ASP A 361 18.35 -23.62 8.06
C ASP A 361 16.94 -24.21 8.15
N GLY A 362 16.38 -24.60 6.99
CA GLY A 362 15.00 -25.06 6.90
C GLY A 362 13.93 -23.95 6.94
N TYR A 363 14.28 -22.68 7.05
CA TYR A 363 13.35 -21.53 7.07
C TYR A 363 13.53 -20.58 5.89
N LEU A 364 12.46 -19.90 5.49
CA LEU A 364 12.50 -18.81 4.51
C LEU A 364 13.21 -17.59 5.13
N ASP A 365 14.12 -17.02 4.35
CA ASP A 365 14.93 -15.86 4.73
C ASP A 365 14.03 -14.63 4.92
N VAL A 366 14.25 -13.87 6.00
CA VAL A 366 13.54 -12.59 6.25
C VAL A 366 14.46 -11.43 5.91
N ASP A 367 13.91 -10.41 5.24
CA ASP A 367 14.57 -9.14 4.92
C ASP A 367 13.57 -7.99 5.15
N LYS A 368 13.74 -7.23 6.23
CA LYS A 368 12.83 -6.11 6.58
C LYS A 368 13.59 -4.91 7.12
N PHE A 369 13.05 -3.71 6.91
CA PHE A 369 13.52 -2.51 7.60
C PHE A 369 12.92 -2.43 9.01
N ILE A 370 13.75 -2.07 9.99
CA ILE A 370 13.37 -1.87 11.39
C ILE A 370 13.75 -0.46 11.81
N GLU A 371 12.93 0.18 12.63
CA GLU A 371 13.25 1.47 13.26
C GLU A 371 13.80 1.22 14.67
N ILE A 372 14.85 1.97 15.03
CA ILE A 372 15.52 1.85 16.33
C ILE A 372 15.62 3.24 16.95
N GLU A 373 14.86 3.48 18.02
CA GLU A 373 14.92 4.73 18.76
C GLU A 373 16.23 4.83 19.57
N GLY A 374 16.85 6.02 19.63
CA GLY A 374 18.09 6.22 20.38
C GLY A 374 17.87 6.18 21.89
N ASN A 375 18.85 5.67 22.64
CA ASN A 375 18.83 5.54 24.10
C ASN A 375 17.76 4.60 24.69
N THR A 376 16.96 3.90 23.87
CA THR A 376 15.96 2.93 24.34
C THR A 376 16.46 1.49 24.30
N ASN A 377 15.63 0.56 24.79
CA ASN A 377 15.79 -0.88 24.62
C ASN A 377 14.72 -1.39 23.65
N THR A 378 15.07 -1.50 22.38
CA THR A 378 14.16 -1.97 21.33
C THR A 378 14.10 -3.50 21.34
N LYS A 379 12.90 -4.10 21.33
CA LYS A 379 12.69 -5.55 21.23
C LYS A 379 11.94 -5.88 19.95
N ILE A 380 12.49 -6.76 19.12
CA ILE A 380 11.93 -7.11 17.80
C ILE A 380 11.75 -8.62 17.71
N GLU A 381 10.53 -9.04 17.45
CA GLU A 381 10.22 -10.43 17.12
C GLU A 381 10.25 -10.66 15.60
N VAL A 382 10.73 -11.83 15.21
CA VAL A 382 10.84 -12.30 13.83
C VAL A 382 10.28 -13.71 13.78
N LEU A 383 9.10 -13.87 13.17
CA LEU A 383 8.48 -15.16 12.93
C LEU A 383 8.95 -15.71 11.59
N LEU A 384 9.67 -16.83 11.61
CA LEU A 384 10.15 -17.52 10.43
C LEU A 384 9.13 -18.57 9.95
N VAL A 385 9.07 -18.77 8.64
CA VAL A 385 8.20 -19.77 7.99
C VAL A 385 9.08 -20.88 7.43
N LYS A 386 8.74 -22.15 7.68
CA LYS A 386 9.53 -23.29 7.18
C LYS A 386 9.54 -23.33 5.65
N LYS A 387 10.72 -23.54 5.05
CA LYS A 387 10.89 -23.86 3.62
C LYS A 387 10.10 -25.13 3.28
N SER A 388 10.13 -26.14 4.14
CA SER A 388 9.33 -27.35 3.97
C SER A 388 7.88 -27.18 4.43
N ILE A 389 6.91 -27.67 3.65
CA ILE A 389 5.49 -27.77 4.02
C ILE A 389 4.94 -29.17 3.70
N PRO A 390 4.29 -29.86 4.67
CA PRO A 390 3.58 -31.10 4.42
C PRO A 390 2.38 -30.91 3.49
N VAL A 391 2.26 -31.80 2.51
CA VAL A 391 1.11 -31.92 1.60
C VAL A 391 0.47 -33.28 1.83
N VAL A 392 -0.84 -33.29 2.04
CA VAL A 392 -1.64 -34.49 2.29
C VAL A 392 -2.77 -34.55 1.27
N LEU A 393 -2.78 -35.58 0.43
CA LEU A 393 -3.84 -35.82 -0.54
C LEU A 393 -4.69 -36.99 -0.07
N ARG A 394 -6.01 -36.84 -0.05
CA ARG A 394 -6.97 -37.89 0.33
C ARG A 394 -7.74 -38.29 -0.91
N VAL A 395 -7.44 -39.45 -1.48
CA VAL A 395 -7.93 -39.83 -2.81
C VAL A 395 -9.17 -40.72 -2.72
N LYS A 396 -10.24 -40.28 -3.37
CA LYS A 396 -11.55 -40.94 -3.42
C LYS A 396 -12.09 -40.97 -4.85
N ASN A 397 -13.10 -41.81 -5.09
CA ASN A 397 -13.90 -41.74 -6.31
C ASN A 397 -15.12 -40.82 -6.14
N SER A 398 -15.89 -40.61 -7.22
CA SER A 398 -17.15 -39.86 -7.21
C SER A 398 -18.24 -40.37 -6.23
N LYS A 399 -18.11 -41.59 -5.70
CA LYS A 399 -19.00 -42.17 -4.67
C LYS A 399 -18.47 -41.99 -3.24
N MET A 400 -17.37 -41.23 -3.08
CA MET A 400 -16.63 -41.00 -1.82
C MET A 400 -15.93 -42.24 -1.25
N GLU A 401 -15.78 -43.31 -2.05
CA GLU A 401 -15.06 -44.52 -1.68
C GLU A 401 -13.54 -44.30 -1.81
N ILE A 402 -12.75 -44.90 -0.92
CA ILE A 402 -11.31 -44.68 -0.79
C ILE A 402 -10.53 -45.39 -1.92
N LEU A 403 -9.70 -44.65 -2.66
CA LEU A 403 -8.85 -45.20 -3.73
C LEU A 403 -7.45 -45.54 -3.22
N LYS A 404 -7.29 -46.76 -2.69
CA LYS A 404 -6.01 -47.27 -2.16
C LYS A 404 -4.94 -47.52 -3.23
N SER A 405 -5.35 -47.70 -4.49
CA SER A 405 -4.46 -47.85 -5.64
C SER A 405 -4.04 -46.53 -6.28
N ALA A 406 -4.39 -45.39 -5.66
CA ALA A 406 -4.01 -44.08 -6.17
C ALA A 406 -2.51 -43.80 -6.05
N VAL A 407 -1.97 -43.09 -7.04
CA VAL A 407 -0.58 -42.70 -7.14
C VAL A 407 -0.50 -41.21 -7.48
N ALA A 408 0.36 -40.48 -6.78
CA ALA A 408 0.72 -39.11 -7.11
C ALA A 408 2.11 -39.06 -7.75
N LEU A 409 2.21 -38.28 -8.81
CA LEU A 409 3.44 -37.90 -9.49
C LEU A 409 3.71 -36.45 -9.19
N ILE A 410 4.82 -36.21 -8.49
CA ILE A 410 5.12 -34.92 -7.86
C ILE A 410 6.39 -34.36 -8.50
N SER A 411 6.29 -33.20 -9.16
CA SER A 411 7.43 -32.54 -9.82
C SER A 411 8.49 -32.13 -8.81
N VAL A 412 9.75 -32.50 -9.03
CA VAL A 412 10.91 -32.09 -8.23
C VAL A 412 12.07 -31.69 -9.14
N GLU A 413 13.02 -30.92 -8.64
CA GLU A 413 14.13 -30.36 -9.44
C GLU A 413 14.91 -31.39 -10.27
N GLU A 414 15.09 -32.60 -9.74
CA GLU A 414 15.81 -33.68 -10.42
C GLU A 414 14.91 -34.60 -11.29
N GLY A 415 13.59 -34.42 -11.27
CA GLY A 415 12.66 -35.34 -11.95
C GLY A 415 11.27 -35.36 -11.31
N VAL A 416 10.82 -36.56 -10.94
CA VAL A 416 9.49 -36.79 -10.37
C VAL A 416 9.58 -37.78 -9.23
N ASN A 417 8.96 -37.44 -8.10
CA ASN A 417 8.71 -38.39 -7.03
C ASN A 417 7.36 -39.06 -7.25
N THR A 418 7.36 -40.39 -7.30
CA THR A 418 6.15 -41.22 -7.37
C THR A 418 5.78 -41.67 -5.96
N VAL A 419 4.61 -41.27 -5.47
CA VAL A 419 4.13 -41.60 -4.11
C VAL A 419 2.79 -42.33 -4.20
N MET A 420 2.75 -43.55 -3.68
CA MET A 420 1.51 -44.35 -3.61
C MET A 420 0.69 -43.96 -2.38
N ALA A 421 -0.62 -44.14 -2.46
CA ALA A 421 -1.51 -43.95 -1.32
C ALA A 421 -1.36 -45.05 -0.26
N ASP A 422 -1.59 -44.71 1.00
CA ASP A 422 -1.62 -45.68 2.10
C ASP A 422 -2.92 -46.52 2.10
N SER A 423 -3.05 -47.41 3.09
CA SER A 423 -4.24 -48.26 3.27
C SER A 423 -5.56 -47.49 3.46
N ASN A 424 -5.49 -46.19 3.72
CA ASN A 424 -6.60 -45.25 3.89
C ASN A 424 -6.77 -44.30 2.67
N GLY A 425 -6.06 -44.56 1.56
CA GLY A 425 -6.07 -43.72 0.36
C GLY A 425 -5.40 -42.35 0.57
N VAL A 426 -4.51 -42.23 1.55
CA VAL A 426 -3.82 -40.98 1.86
C VAL A 426 -2.39 -40.99 1.32
N ILE A 427 -2.07 -39.99 0.50
CA ILE A 427 -0.73 -39.71 0.00
C ILE A 427 -0.14 -38.58 0.86
N ARG A 428 1.10 -38.74 1.33
CA ARG A 428 1.81 -37.71 2.10
C ARG A 428 3.12 -37.36 1.41
N TYR A 429 3.38 -36.06 1.31
CA TYR A 429 4.59 -35.51 0.71
C TYR A 429 5.06 -34.30 1.52
N VAL A 430 6.35 -33.95 1.40
CA VAL A 430 6.91 -32.72 1.98
C VAL A 430 7.51 -31.92 0.84
N MET A 431 6.89 -30.78 0.51
CA MET A 431 7.35 -29.91 -0.57
C MET A 431 8.21 -28.77 -0.04
N ASP A 432 9.12 -28.28 -0.88
CA ASP A 432 9.87 -27.05 -0.65
C ASP A 432 9.10 -25.86 -1.24
N ARG A 433 8.79 -24.86 -0.41
CA ARG A 433 8.17 -23.58 -0.77
C ARG A 433 9.07 -22.67 -1.62
N SER A 434 10.32 -23.05 -1.90
CA SER A 434 11.16 -22.28 -2.84
C SER A 434 10.63 -22.32 -4.28
N LYS A 435 9.83 -23.34 -4.64
CA LYS A 435 9.34 -23.60 -6.01
C LYS A 435 7.86 -24.00 -5.98
N PRO A 436 7.08 -23.68 -7.03
CA PRO A 436 5.73 -24.21 -7.16
C PRO A 436 5.76 -25.72 -7.39
N LEU A 437 4.80 -26.43 -6.80
CA LEU A 437 4.71 -27.88 -6.88
C LEU A 437 3.59 -28.30 -7.84
N SER A 438 3.93 -29.05 -8.88
CA SER A 438 2.94 -29.72 -9.75
C SER A 438 2.72 -31.14 -9.26
N ILE A 439 1.47 -31.55 -9.11
CA ILE A 439 1.08 -32.90 -8.74
C ILE A 439 0.09 -33.42 -9.80
N TYR A 440 0.31 -34.62 -10.32
CA TYR A 440 -0.71 -35.37 -11.04
C TYR A 440 -1.10 -36.59 -10.21
N VAL A 441 -2.39 -36.74 -9.89
CA VAL A 441 -2.92 -37.89 -9.14
C VAL A 441 -3.74 -38.76 -10.08
N SER A 442 -3.48 -40.07 -10.11
CA SER A 442 -4.27 -41.03 -10.89
C SER A 442 -4.51 -42.33 -10.13
N ALA A 443 -5.49 -43.11 -10.58
CA ALA A 443 -5.75 -44.47 -10.12
C ALA A 443 -6.22 -45.33 -11.31
N PRO A 444 -5.95 -46.65 -11.34
CA PRO A 444 -6.39 -47.51 -12.45
C PRO A 444 -7.92 -47.47 -12.67
N GLY A 445 -8.36 -47.19 -13.90
CA GLY A 445 -9.78 -47.04 -14.26
C GLY A 445 -10.39 -45.67 -13.94
N TYR A 446 -9.56 -44.69 -13.54
CA TYR A 446 -10.00 -43.34 -13.21
C TYR A 446 -9.20 -42.27 -13.96
N LEU A 447 -9.91 -41.21 -14.38
CA LEU A 447 -9.33 -39.99 -14.92
C LEU A 447 -8.42 -39.32 -13.87
N GLY A 448 -7.21 -38.97 -14.29
CA GLY A 448 -6.26 -38.28 -13.42
C GLY A 448 -6.56 -36.79 -13.25
N GLU A 449 -6.11 -36.23 -12.13
CA GLU A 449 -6.34 -34.83 -11.76
C GLU A 449 -5.01 -34.10 -11.54
N ASN A 450 -4.92 -32.87 -12.06
CA ASN A 450 -3.72 -32.03 -11.97
C ASN A 450 -3.91 -30.95 -10.90
N PHE A 451 -2.98 -30.89 -9.94
CA PHE A 451 -2.89 -29.84 -8.94
C PHE A 451 -1.61 -29.04 -9.09
N TYR A 452 -1.69 -27.76 -8.76
CA TYR A 452 -0.56 -26.85 -8.70
C TYR A 452 -0.65 -26.11 -7.36
N ILE A 453 0.39 -26.18 -6.54
CA ILE A 453 0.40 -25.62 -5.18
C ILE A 453 1.24 -24.34 -5.15
N ASP A 454 0.66 -23.29 -4.55
CA ASP A 454 1.29 -21.98 -4.43
C ASP A 454 2.38 -21.99 -3.34
N PRO A 455 3.64 -21.72 -3.69
CA PRO A 455 4.73 -21.64 -2.71
C PRO A 455 4.51 -20.52 -1.67
N SER A 456 3.72 -19.50 -2.01
CA SER A 456 3.41 -18.37 -1.11
C SER A 456 2.30 -18.66 -0.09
N LEU A 457 1.77 -19.89 -0.01
CA LEU A 457 0.79 -20.27 1.01
C LEU A 457 1.37 -20.10 2.42
N GLU A 458 0.83 -19.14 3.17
CA GLU A 458 1.10 -18.94 4.60
C GLU A 458 0.34 -19.95 5.48
N ARG A 459 0.52 -21.24 5.21
CA ARG A 459 -0.06 -22.36 5.98
C ARG A 459 1.02 -23.31 6.47
N ASP A 460 0.72 -24.08 7.51
CA ASP A 460 1.68 -25.05 8.06
C ASP A 460 1.56 -26.44 7.44
N SER A 461 0.45 -26.69 6.72
CA SER A 461 0.26 -27.85 5.84
C SER A 461 -0.76 -27.54 4.74
N VAL A 462 -0.77 -28.36 3.69
CA VAL A 462 -1.80 -28.37 2.65
C VAL A 462 -2.53 -29.70 2.71
N VAL A 463 -3.85 -29.68 2.83
CA VAL A 463 -4.70 -30.88 2.72
C VAL A 463 -5.63 -30.70 1.53
N ILE A 464 -5.66 -31.69 0.64
CA ILE A 464 -6.50 -31.70 -0.56
C ILE A 464 -7.29 -33.02 -0.57
N ASP A 465 -8.62 -32.93 -0.58
CA ASP A 465 -9.48 -34.06 -0.91
C ASP A 465 -9.58 -34.14 -2.45
N VAL A 466 -9.12 -35.27 -3.02
CA VAL A 466 -9.01 -35.51 -4.46
C VAL A 466 -10.11 -36.48 -4.88
N VAL A 467 -10.92 -36.13 -5.89
CA VAL A 467 -12.10 -36.90 -6.29
C VAL A 467 -11.99 -37.29 -7.76
N LEU A 468 -11.45 -38.48 -8.00
CA LEU A 468 -11.23 -38.99 -9.36
C LEU A 468 -12.52 -39.56 -9.96
N LYS A 469 -12.74 -39.31 -11.26
CA LYS A 469 -13.89 -39.80 -12.04
C LYS A 469 -13.56 -41.09 -12.77
N GLU A 470 -14.54 -41.96 -12.99
CA GLU A 470 -14.34 -43.21 -13.76
C GLU A 470 -14.03 -42.91 -15.24
N GLU A 471 -13.09 -43.65 -15.83
CA GLU A 471 -12.67 -43.54 -17.24
C GLU A 471 -13.70 -44.24 -18.16
N LYS A 472 -14.79 -43.56 -18.52
CA LYS A 472 -15.89 -44.08 -19.35
C LYS A 472 -16.13 -43.24 -20.60
N ASP A 473 -15.42 -43.56 -21.69
CA ASP A 473 -15.45 -42.85 -22.98
C ASP A 473 -15.18 -41.32 -22.92
N GLU A 474 -14.76 -40.79 -21.76
CA GLU A 474 -14.40 -39.38 -21.56
C GLU A 474 -12.95 -39.10 -22.00
N VAL A 475 -12.69 -37.86 -22.42
CA VAL A 475 -11.34 -37.39 -22.80
C VAL A 475 -10.42 -37.48 -21.58
N ALA A 476 -9.49 -38.44 -21.62
CA ALA A 476 -8.56 -38.64 -20.52
C ALA A 476 -7.61 -37.44 -20.35
N VAL A 477 -7.66 -36.85 -19.15
CA VAL A 477 -6.84 -35.71 -18.75
C VAL A 477 -5.46 -36.23 -18.34
N LEU A 478 -4.47 -35.88 -19.13
CA LEU A 478 -3.07 -36.29 -18.93
C LEU A 478 -2.29 -35.26 -18.09
N PRO A 479 -1.07 -35.60 -17.63
CA PRO A 479 -0.26 -34.70 -16.81
C PRO A 479 0.13 -33.40 -17.56
N ILE A 480 -0.03 -32.25 -16.92
CA ILE A 480 0.28 -30.93 -17.50
C ILE A 480 1.78 -30.62 -17.42
N ILE A 481 2.36 -30.05 -18.48
CA ILE A 481 3.75 -29.56 -18.49
C ILE A 481 3.77 -28.04 -18.32
N TYR A 482 4.55 -27.52 -17.37
CA TYR A 482 4.68 -26.08 -17.11
C TYR A 482 6.04 -25.51 -17.57
N PHE A 483 6.05 -24.22 -17.91
CA PHE A 483 7.18 -23.54 -18.56
C PHE A 483 7.56 -22.21 -17.89
N ASP A 484 8.86 -21.90 -17.94
CA ASP A 484 9.41 -20.63 -17.49
C ASP A 484 8.96 -19.45 -18.37
N VAL A 485 9.10 -18.23 -17.86
CA VAL A 485 8.81 -16.98 -18.59
C VAL A 485 9.57 -16.95 -19.91
N GLY A 486 8.88 -16.64 -21.02
CA GLY A 486 9.47 -16.56 -22.36
C GLY A 486 10.02 -17.87 -22.95
N SER A 487 9.93 -18.99 -22.21
CA SER A 487 10.58 -20.27 -22.58
C SER A 487 9.59 -21.30 -23.12
N TYR A 488 10.05 -22.09 -24.08
CA TYR A 488 9.43 -23.34 -24.54
C TYR A 488 10.31 -24.58 -24.25
N ARG A 489 11.40 -24.41 -23.47
CA ARG A 489 12.25 -25.53 -23.05
C ARG A 489 11.54 -26.32 -21.96
N ILE A 490 11.33 -27.61 -22.21
CA ILE A 490 10.81 -28.56 -21.22
C ILE A 490 11.84 -28.71 -20.10
N LYS A 491 11.41 -28.56 -18.84
CA LYS A 491 12.25 -28.75 -17.65
C LYS A 491 12.44 -30.25 -17.36
N LYS A 492 13.57 -30.62 -16.71
CA LYS A 492 13.89 -32.03 -16.41
C LYS A 492 12.78 -32.73 -15.61
N GLU A 493 12.19 -32.01 -14.67
CA GLU A 493 11.06 -32.43 -13.84
C GLU A 493 9.83 -32.90 -14.63
N PHE A 494 9.70 -32.51 -15.91
CA PHE A 494 8.54 -32.84 -16.75
C PHE A 494 8.78 -33.95 -17.79
N PHE A 495 10.00 -34.51 -17.89
CA PHE A 495 10.20 -35.67 -18.77
C PHE A 495 9.44 -36.92 -18.31
N PRO A 496 9.38 -37.29 -17.01
CA PRO A 496 8.59 -38.45 -16.60
C PRO A 496 7.06 -38.25 -16.77
N PHE A 497 6.59 -37.00 -16.78
CA PHE A 497 5.20 -36.67 -17.13
C PHE A 497 4.94 -37.00 -18.62
N LEU A 498 5.86 -36.62 -19.52
CA LEU A 498 5.79 -36.97 -20.94
C LEU A 498 5.99 -38.46 -21.23
N ASP A 499 6.79 -39.17 -20.41
CA ASP A 499 6.99 -40.61 -20.55
C ASP A 499 5.68 -41.40 -20.39
N ILE A 500 4.76 -40.92 -19.55
CA ILE A 500 3.43 -41.52 -19.37
C ILE A 500 2.55 -41.31 -20.60
N VAL A 501 2.51 -40.07 -21.11
CA VAL A 501 1.81 -39.74 -22.36
C VAL A 501 2.32 -40.60 -23.52
N GLY A 502 3.65 -40.75 -23.62
CA GLY A 502 4.30 -41.58 -24.62
C GLY A 502 3.91 -43.06 -24.51
N ARG A 503 4.03 -43.66 -23.32
CA ARG A 503 3.64 -45.07 -23.09
C ARG A 503 2.16 -45.32 -23.34
N TYR A 504 1.28 -44.38 -22.96
CA TYR A 504 -0.15 -44.51 -23.23
C TYR A 504 -0.43 -44.60 -24.74
N LEU A 505 0.19 -43.74 -25.55
CA LEU A 505 0.02 -43.72 -27.01
C LEU A 505 0.70 -44.90 -27.73
N VAL A 506 1.71 -45.53 -27.13
CA VAL A 506 2.26 -46.80 -27.61
C VAL A 506 1.26 -47.94 -27.39
N ASN A 507 0.61 -47.97 -26.22
CA ASN A 507 -0.33 -49.04 -25.86
C ASN A 507 -1.71 -48.91 -26.53
N HIS A 508 -2.11 -47.68 -26.91
CA HIS A 508 -3.38 -47.38 -27.58
C HIS A 508 -3.10 -46.74 -28.95
N PRO A 509 -2.80 -47.55 -30.00
CA PRO A 509 -2.35 -47.05 -31.31
C PRO A 509 -3.43 -46.31 -32.11
N ASP A 510 -4.70 -46.57 -31.79
CA ASP A 510 -5.94 -46.02 -32.34
C ASP A 510 -6.25 -44.59 -31.84
N TYR A 511 -5.76 -44.21 -30.65
CA TYR A 511 -5.97 -42.88 -30.08
C TYR A 511 -5.10 -41.81 -30.77
N LYS A 512 -5.66 -40.61 -30.89
CA LYS A 512 -4.92 -39.38 -31.25
C LYS A 512 -4.67 -38.53 -30.00
N LEU A 513 -3.67 -37.67 -30.05
CA LEU A 513 -3.34 -36.73 -28.98
C LEU A 513 -3.46 -35.29 -29.48
N GLU A 514 -4.22 -34.46 -28.77
CA GLU A 514 -4.16 -33.01 -28.91
C GLU A 514 -3.28 -32.41 -27.81
N ILE A 515 -2.29 -31.60 -28.20
CA ILE A 515 -1.46 -30.82 -27.28
C ILE A 515 -1.78 -29.34 -27.47
N ILE A 516 -2.25 -28.68 -26.40
CA ILE A 516 -2.62 -27.26 -26.43
C ILE A 516 -1.63 -26.47 -25.57
N GLY A 517 -0.89 -25.58 -26.22
CA GLY A 517 0.01 -24.66 -25.54
C GLY A 517 -0.69 -23.37 -25.13
N HIS A 518 -0.31 -22.84 -23.96
CA HIS A 518 -0.79 -21.59 -23.39
C HIS A 518 0.38 -20.70 -22.93
N ALA A 519 0.13 -19.40 -22.78
CA ALA A 519 1.03 -18.38 -22.30
C ALA A 519 0.37 -17.50 -21.22
N SER A 520 1.19 -16.79 -20.45
CA SER A 520 0.71 -15.75 -19.54
C SER A 520 0.31 -14.48 -20.32
N ALA A 521 -0.41 -13.56 -19.68
CA ALA A 521 -0.88 -12.33 -20.32
C ALA A 521 0.23 -11.32 -20.70
N GLU A 522 1.47 -11.57 -20.32
CA GLU A 522 2.60 -10.65 -20.47
C GLU A 522 3.11 -10.58 -21.91
N GLY A 523 3.34 -9.38 -22.44
CA GLY A 523 3.94 -9.18 -23.76
C GLY A 523 2.95 -9.22 -24.95
N PRO A 524 3.47 -9.06 -26.19
CA PRO A 524 2.64 -8.95 -27.38
C PRO A 524 1.85 -10.23 -27.68
N GLU A 525 0.62 -10.08 -28.16
CA GLU A 525 -0.28 -11.19 -28.46
C GLU A 525 0.30 -12.16 -29.50
N ARG A 526 0.83 -11.65 -30.61
CA ARG A 526 1.53 -12.44 -31.63
C ARG A 526 2.73 -13.21 -31.07
N PHE A 527 3.45 -12.65 -30.09
CA PHE A 527 4.57 -13.34 -29.43
C PHE A 527 4.05 -14.49 -28.57
N ASN A 528 3.02 -14.25 -27.76
CA ASN A 528 2.41 -15.29 -26.93
C ASN A 528 1.78 -16.40 -27.75
N GLN A 529 1.16 -16.08 -28.89
CA GLN A 529 0.61 -17.08 -29.82
C GLN A 529 1.72 -18.01 -30.33
N VAL A 530 2.83 -17.46 -30.84
CA VAL A 530 3.99 -18.25 -31.31
C VAL A 530 4.65 -19.02 -30.17
N LEU A 531 4.81 -18.43 -28.98
CA LEU A 531 5.41 -19.09 -27.82
C LEU A 531 4.55 -20.26 -27.32
N SER A 532 3.24 -20.09 -27.30
CA SER A 532 2.28 -21.13 -26.91
C SER A 532 2.34 -22.32 -27.89
N LEU A 533 2.35 -22.07 -29.20
CA LEU A 533 2.50 -23.10 -30.21
C LEU A 533 3.82 -23.88 -30.04
N ARG A 534 4.94 -23.17 -29.87
CA ARG A 534 6.28 -23.78 -29.68
C ARG A 534 6.38 -24.68 -28.45
N ARG A 535 5.61 -24.41 -27.39
CA ARG A 535 5.54 -25.29 -26.20
C ARG A 535 4.91 -26.64 -26.54
N ALA A 536 3.79 -26.62 -27.25
CA ALA A 536 3.12 -27.83 -27.70
C ALA A 536 3.94 -28.60 -28.76
N GLU A 537 4.58 -27.88 -29.69
CA GLU A 537 5.54 -28.46 -30.65
C GLU A 537 6.74 -29.14 -29.96
N ALA A 538 7.29 -28.53 -28.90
CA ALA A 538 8.39 -29.12 -28.13
C ALA A 538 7.97 -30.46 -27.48
N CYS A 539 6.75 -30.52 -26.93
CA CYS A 539 6.17 -31.75 -26.37
C CYS A 539 5.94 -32.81 -27.46
N LYS A 540 5.32 -32.44 -28.60
CA LYS A 540 5.18 -33.34 -29.78
C LYS A 540 6.53 -33.90 -30.21
N LYS A 541 7.53 -33.03 -30.40
CA LYS A 541 8.88 -33.42 -30.81
C LYS A 541 9.51 -34.41 -29.83
N HIS A 542 9.34 -34.22 -28.52
CA HIS A 542 9.84 -35.16 -27.52
C HIS A 542 9.18 -36.54 -27.67
N LEU A 543 7.84 -36.60 -27.75
CA LEU A 543 7.09 -37.84 -27.89
C LEU A 543 7.46 -38.61 -29.18
N VAL A 544 7.51 -37.94 -30.33
CA VAL A 544 7.90 -38.55 -31.61
C VAL A 544 9.34 -39.11 -31.54
N MET A 545 10.31 -38.31 -31.05
CA MET A 545 11.71 -38.75 -31.02
C MET A 545 11.95 -39.92 -30.06
N ARG A 546 11.36 -39.87 -28.86
CA ARG A 546 11.60 -40.81 -27.75
C ARG A 546 10.75 -42.07 -27.84
N TYR A 547 9.47 -41.93 -28.17
CA TYR A 547 8.47 -43.01 -28.16
C TYR A 547 8.09 -43.53 -29.55
N LYS A 548 8.62 -42.92 -30.62
CA LYS A 548 8.34 -43.29 -32.03
C LYS A 548 6.85 -43.23 -32.38
N ILE A 549 6.10 -42.38 -31.68
CA ILE A 549 4.70 -42.07 -32.03
C ILE A 549 4.70 -41.41 -33.40
N ASP A 550 3.80 -41.86 -34.27
CA ASP A 550 3.52 -41.26 -35.57
C ASP A 550 3.18 -39.76 -35.39
N PRO A 551 3.89 -38.83 -36.07
CA PRO A 551 3.58 -37.40 -36.02
C PRO A 551 2.13 -37.06 -36.35
N ASP A 552 1.44 -37.83 -37.21
CA ASP A 552 0.08 -37.52 -37.66
C ASP A 552 -0.98 -37.89 -36.61
N ARG A 553 -0.60 -38.70 -35.61
CA ARG A 553 -1.40 -38.94 -34.40
C ARG A 553 -1.38 -37.79 -33.40
N ILE A 554 -0.49 -36.80 -33.56
CA ILE A 554 -0.32 -35.70 -32.58
C ILE A 554 -0.70 -34.35 -33.22
N ILE A 555 -1.86 -33.84 -32.85
CA ILE A 555 -2.35 -32.50 -33.18
C ILE A 555 -1.76 -31.48 -32.19
N VAL A 556 -1.34 -30.32 -32.68
CA VAL A 556 -0.73 -29.25 -31.88
C VAL A 556 -1.48 -27.94 -32.11
N LYS A 557 -1.86 -27.27 -31.02
CA LYS A 557 -2.50 -25.94 -31.03
C LYS A 557 -1.80 -24.99 -30.06
N GLY A 558 -1.81 -23.70 -30.39
CA GLY A 558 -1.44 -22.63 -29.47
C GLY A 558 -2.62 -21.68 -29.29
N PHE A 559 -2.97 -21.35 -28.06
CA PHE A 559 -4.06 -20.42 -27.71
C PHE A 559 -3.55 -19.11 -27.09
N GLY A 560 -2.26 -18.81 -27.23
CA GLY A 560 -1.66 -17.57 -26.75
C GLY A 560 -1.98 -17.34 -25.27
N LYS A 561 -2.58 -16.19 -24.97
CA LYS A 561 -3.01 -15.79 -23.62
C LYS A 561 -4.53 -15.88 -23.43
N ASP A 562 -5.25 -16.41 -24.41
CA ASP A 562 -6.69 -16.17 -24.58
C ASP A 562 -7.55 -17.14 -23.75
N VAL A 563 -6.97 -18.27 -23.37
CA VAL A 563 -7.57 -19.29 -22.49
C VAL A 563 -6.73 -19.47 -21.21
N PRO A 564 -6.77 -18.52 -20.26
CA PRO A 564 -6.09 -18.65 -18.97
C PRO A 564 -6.83 -19.65 -18.07
N ALA A 565 -6.08 -20.52 -17.37
CA ALA A 565 -6.64 -21.41 -16.35
C ALA A 565 -6.92 -20.66 -15.03
N VAL A 566 -6.17 -19.59 -14.76
CA VAL A 566 -6.30 -18.75 -13.56
C VAL A 566 -6.09 -17.26 -13.92
N PRO A 567 -6.61 -16.30 -13.12
CA PRO A 567 -6.40 -14.87 -13.37
C PRO A 567 -4.91 -14.51 -13.43
N ASN A 568 -4.45 -13.66 -14.34
CA ASN A 568 -3.01 -13.34 -14.49
C ASN A 568 -2.46 -12.35 -13.42
N LYS A 569 -3.04 -12.29 -12.21
CA LYS A 569 -2.76 -11.25 -11.21
C LYS A 569 -1.39 -11.43 -10.55
N THR A 570 -1.08 -12.63 -10.05
CA THR A 570 0.21 -12.93 -9.40
C THR A 570 1.16 -13.67 -10.34
N GLU A 571 2.47 -13.64 -10.05
CA GLU A 571 3.45 -14.40 -10.85
C GLU A 571 3.21 -15.91 -10.77
N TYR A 572 2.80 -16.39 -9.58
CA TYR A 572 2.33 -17.76 -9.41
C TYR A 572 1.20 -18.12 -10.40
N GLN A 573 0.15 -17.30 -10.49
CA GLN A 573 -0.95 -17.57 -11.41
C GLN A 573 -0.50 -17.48 -12.89
N ARG A 574 0.42 -16.56 -13.22
CA ARG A 574 1.02 -16.50 -14.55
C ARG A 574 1.84 -17.75 -14.86
N SER A 575 2.50 -18.36 -13.87
CA SER A 575 3.22 -19.65 -14.04
C SER A 575 2.29 -20.81 -14.37
N ILE A 576 1.09 -20.89 -13.77
CA ILE A 576 0.05 -21.87 -14.14
C ILE A 576 -0.38 -21.67 -15.60
N ASN A 577 -0.55 -20.42 -16.04
CA ASN A 577 -0.97 -20.12 -17.41
C ASN A 577 0.11 -20.46 -18.47
N ARG A 578 1.38 -20.56 -18.09
CA ARG A 578 2.48 -20.99 -18.96
C ARG A 578 2.57 -22.53 -19.00
N ARG A 579 1.59 -23.16 -19.64
CA ARG A 579 1.43 -24.63 -19.66
C ARG A 579 1.26 -25.22 -21.07
N ALA A 580 1.41 -26.54 -21.17
CA ALA A 580 0.86 -27.36 -22.24
C ALA A 580 -0.12 -28.38 -21.65
N GLU A 581 -1.36 -28.39 -22.14
CA GLU A 581 -2.38 -29.39 -21.84
C GLU A 581 -2.34 -30.52 -22.87
N PHE A 582 -2.78 -31.71 -22.45
CA PHE A 582 -2.76 -32.94 -23.23
C PHE A 582 -4.14 -33.59 -23.16
N ARG A 583 -4.74 -33.86 -24.31
CA ARG A 583 -6.10 -34.40 -24.44
C ARG A 583 -6.08 -35.60 -25.36
N LEU A 584 -6.54 -36.74 -24.86
CA LEU A 584 -6.70 -37.95 -25.65
C LEU A 584 -8.00 -37.90 -26.45
N ILE A 585 -7.88 -38.06 -27.77
CA ILE A 585 -9.00 -38.14 -28.71
C ILE A 585 -9.19 -39.63 -29.03
N PRO A 586 -10.30 -40.25 -28.63
CA PRO A 586 -10.59 -41.64 -28.98
C PRO A 586 -10.81 -41.78 -30.50
N PRO A 587 -10.69 -43.00 -31.06
CA PRO A 587 -11.09 -43.24 -32.44
C PRO A 587 -12.58 -42.94 -32.65
N GLU A 588 -12.93 -42.52 -33.87
CA GLU A 588 -14.34 -42.44 -34.29
C GLU A 588 -14.92 -43.87 -34.34
N LYS A 589 -16.13 -44.05 -33.78
CA LYS A 589 -16.83 -45.35 -33.68
C LYS A 589 -17.54 -45.72 -34.97
#